data_AF-A0A967M4N0-F1
#
_entry.id   AF-A0A967M4N0-F1
#
_cell.length_a   1.000
_cell.length_b   1.000
_cell.length_c   1.000
_cell.angle_alpha   90.00
_cell.angle_beta   90.00
_cell.angle_gamma   90.00
#
_symmetry.space_group_name_H-M   'P 1'
#
loop_
_entity.id
_entity.type
_entity.pdbx_description
1 polymer ?
#
loop_
_entity_poly.entity_id
_entity_poly.type
_entity_poly.pdbx_seq_one_letter_code
_entity_poly.pdbx_strand_id
1 'polypeptide(L)'
;FSRLNEMYQARFGSNEQLPLQKTNIAAYSGELTYSELFGHKRGAFTGAHADRKGILEEAHGGVVFLDEIGDADPKTQVQLLRFLDNGGFVRLGENMTRYARVLLVAATNKNLP
;
A
#
# COMPACT_ATOMS: atom_id res chain seq x y z
N PHE A 1 -16.45 4.33 -0.09
CA PHE A 1 -15.97 2.94 0.11
C PHE A 1 -17.08 1.99 0.52
N SER A 2 -18.00 2.34 1.42
CA SER A 2 -19.14 1.48 1.82
C SER A 2 -19.94 0.95 0.63
N ARG A 3 -20.29 1.83 -0.33
CA ARG A 3 -20.97 1.43 -1.57
C ARG A 3 -20.19 0.42 -2.42
N LEU A 4 -18.86 0.52 -2.48
CA LEU A 4 -18.03 -0.46 -3.20
C LEU A 4 -18.08 -1.83 -2.51
N ASN A 5 -18.03 -1.84 -1.17
CA ASN A 5 -18.12 -3.06 -0.40
C ASN A 5 -19.52 -3.69 -0.49
N GLU A 6 -20.59 -2.90 -0.47
CA GLU A 6 -21.96 -3.36 -0.72
C GLU A 6 -22.10 -4.00 -2.11
N MET A 7 -21.54 -3.36 -3.15
CA MET A 7 -21.53 -3.91 -4.51
C MET A 7 -20.72 -5.22 -4.59
N TYR A 8 -19.62 -5.31 -3.84
CA TYR A 8 -18.81 -6.53 -3.76
C TYR A 8 -19.57 -7.66 -3.07
N GLN A 9 -20.19 -7.39 -1.92
CA GLN A 9 -21.01 -8.36 -1.19
C GLN A 9 -22.22 -8.85 -2.00
N ALA A 10 -22.87 -7.95 -2.75
CA ALA A 10 -23.96 -8.32 -3.63
C ALA A 10 -23.54 -9.30 -4.75
N ARG A 11 -22.25 -9.28 -5.14
CA ARG A 11 -21.71 -10.15 -6.18
C ARG A 11 -21.08 -11.44 -5.66
N PHE A 12 -20.43 -11.40 -4.49
CA PHE A 12 -19.60 -12.50 -3.98
C PHE A 12 -20.13 -13.14 -2.68
N GLY A 13 -21.12 -12.54 -2.03
CA GLY A 13 -21.75 -13.04 -0.80
C GLY A 13 -21.71 -12.04 0.34
N SER A 14 -22.71 -12.08 1.22
CA SER A 14 -22.88 -11.10 2.32
C SER A 14 -21.78 -11.14 3.39
N ASN A 15 -21.09 -12.28 3.52
CA ASN A 15 -20.01 -12.46 4.49
C ASN A 15 -18.64 -12.08 3.94
N GLU A 16 -18.56 -11.80 2.64
CA GLU A 16 -17.32 -11.36 1.99
C GLU A 16 -17.09 -9.87 2.26
N GLN A 17 -15.82 -9.46 2.28
CA GLN A 17 -15.43 -8.05 2.33
C GLN A 17 -14.42 -7.79 1.25
N LEU A 18 -14.62 -6.69 0.51
CA LEU A 18 -13.63 -6.22 -0.46
C LEU A 18 -12.34 -5.89 0.30
N PRO A 19 -11.19 -6.51 -0.03
CA PRO A 19 -9.91 -6.14 0.56
C PRO A 19 -9.58 -4.73 0.13
N LEU A 20 -9.92 -3.75 0.97
CA LEU A 20 -9.82 -2.35 0.63
C LEU A 20 -9.02 -1.63 1.69
N GLN A 21 -7.89 -1.07 1.29
CA GLN A 21 -7.05 -0.25 2.14
C GLN A 21 -6.99 1.18 1.63
N LYS A 22 -6.93 2.13 2.56
CA LYS A 22 -6.72 3.55 2.27
C LYS A 22 -5.60 4.06 3.14
N THR A 23 -4.67 4.81 2.54
CA THR A 23 -3.70 5.60 3.31
C THR A 23 -3.54 6.99 2.72
N ASN A 24 -3.19 7.94 3.57
CA ASN A 24 -2.73 9.26 3.14
C ASN A 24 -1.21 9.30 3.30
N ILE A 25 -0.50 9.50 2.20
CA ILE A 25 0.97 9.45 2.14
C ILE A 25 1.61 10.56 2.97
N ALA A 26 0.97 11.74 3.02
CA ALA A 26 1.45 12.89 3.78
C ALA A 26 1.31 12.72 5.30
N ALA A 27 0.61 11.67 5.78
CA ALA A 27 0.47 11.39 7.21
C ALA A 27 1.76 10.83 7.85
N TYR A 28 2.71 10.37 7.03
CA TYR A 28 3.95 9.75 7.48
C TYR A 28 5.15 10.41 6.79
N SER A 29 6.34 10.26 7.39
CA SER A 29 7.58 10.78 6.83
C SER A 29 8.65 9.70 6.70
N GLY A 30 9.37 9.72 5.57
CA GLY A 30 10.54 8.87 5.35
C GLY A 30 10.21 7.38 5.43
N GLU A 31 10.92 6.67 6.32
CA GLU A 31 10.82 5.21 6.43
C GLU A 31 9.44 4.72 6.87
N LEU A 32 8.66 5.56 7.57
CA LEU A 32 7.30 5.21 7.99
C LEU A 32 6.34 5.11 6.80
N THR A 33 6.45 6.01 5.83
CA THR A 33 5.65 5.97 4.59
C THR A 33 5.94 4.70 3.80
N TYR A 34 7.22 4.37 3.64
CA TYR A 34 7.64 3.14 2.97
C TYR A 34 7.13 1.90 3.71
N SER A 35 7.29 1.89 5.03
CA SER A 35 6.82 0.80 5.90
C SER A 35 5.30 0.61 5.81
N GLU A 36 4.52 1.68 5.74
CA GLU A 36 3.07 1.58 5.64
C GLU A 36 2.66 0.96 4.29
N LEU A 37 3.30 1.37 3.20
CA LEU A 37 3.00 0.86 1.86
C LEU A 37 3.44 -0.59 1.66
N PHE A 38 4.71 -0.86 1.97
CA PHE A 38 5.38 -2.10 1.59
C PHE A 38 5.58 -3.06 2.76
N GLY A 39 5.50 -2.58 4.00
CA GLY A 39 5.80 -3.33 5.21
C GLY A 39 7.27 -3.20 5.62
N HIS A 40 7.59 -3.79 6.75
CA HIS A 40 8.95 -3.82 7.29
C HIS A 40 9.26 -5.13 8.01
N LYS A 41 10.55 -5.40 8.14
CA LYS A 41 11.07 -6.43 9.05
C LYS A 41 11.40 -5.81 10.41
N ARG A 42 11.27 -6.58 11.49
CA ARG A 42 11.71 -6.18 12.84
C ARG A 42 13.14 -5.64 12.79
N GLY A 43 13.35 -4.48 13.40
CA GLY A 43 14.65 -3.79 13.44
C GLY A 43 15.02 -3.02 12.18
N ALA A 44 14.11 -2.88 11.20
CA ALA A 44 14.38 -2.11 10.00
C ALA A 44 14.55 -0.60 10.26
N PHE A 45 13.94 -0.07 11.32
CA PHE A 45 14.07 1.32 11.78
C PHE A 45 13.79 1.40 13.30
N THR A 46 14.06 2.55 13.91
CA THR A 46 13.77 2.78 15.34
C THR A 46 12.27 2.66 15.62
N GLY A 47 11.88 1.69 16.44
CA GLY A 47 10.47 1.41 16.75
C GLY A 47 9.87 0.24 15.97
N ALA A 48 10.62 -0.38 15.05
CA ALA A 48 10.22 -1.61 14.35
C ALA A 48 10.33 -2.84 15.28
N HIS A 49 9.41 -2.96 16.24
CA HIS A 49 9.44 -4.01 17.26
C HIS A 49 8.98 -5.39 16.76
N ALA A 50 8.31 -5.45 15.62
CA ALA A 50 7.83 -6.69 14.99
C ALA A 50 7.91 -6.59 13.46
N ASP A 51 7.73 -7.71 12.78
CA ASP A 51 7.51 -7.70 11.33
C ASP A 51 6.10 -7.17 11.05
N ARG A 52 5.94 -6.37 10.00
CA ARG A 52 4.65 -5.81 9.59
C ARG A 52 4.44 -5.97 8.09
N LYS A 53 3.21 -6.35 7.70
CA LYS A 53 2.75 -6.32 6.31
C LYS A 53 2.40 -4.88 5.93
N GLY A 54 2.76 -4.49 4.71
CA GLY A 54 2.31 -3.21 4.16
C GLY A 54 0.91 -3.33 3.57
N ILE A 55 0.23 -2.20 3.37
CA ILE A 55 -1.14 -2.17 2.87
C ILE A 55 -1.29 -2.83 1.49
N LEU A 56 -0.24 -2.83 0.66
CA LEU A 56 -0.24 -3.49 -0.65
C LEU A 56 -0.36 -5.02 -0.51
N GLU A 57 0.27 -5.58 0.52
CA GLU A 57 0.17 -7.01 0.83
C GLU A 57 -1.16 -7.35 1.50
N GLU A 58 -1.63 -6.49 2.40
CA GLU A 58 -2.90 -6.69 3.12
C GLU A 58 -4.12 -6.60 2.19
N ALA A 59 -4.05 -5.75 1.16
CA ALA A 59 -5.10 -5.57 0.18
C ALA A 59 -4.98 -6.50 -1.05
N HIS A 60 -4.16 -7.55 -0.99
CA HIS A 60 -3.97 -8.47 -2.10
C HIS A 60 -5.31 -8.98 -2.65
N GLY A 61 -5.51 -8.87 -3.97
CA GLY A 61 -6.74 -9.24 -4.66
C GLY A 61 -7.83 -8.16 -4.64
N GLY A 62 -7.59 -7.02 -4.01
CA GLY A 62 -8.57 -5.94 -3.86
C GLY A 62 -8.07 -4.58 -4.35
N VAL A 63 -8.33 -3.53 -3.55
CA VAL A 63 -8.13 -2.13 -3.95
C VAL A 63 -7.30 -1.40 -2.90
N VAL A 64 -6.36 -0.57 -3.36
CA VAL A 64 -5.61 0.34 -2.49
C VAL A 64 -5.82 1.77 -2.97
N PHE A 65 -6.28 2.64 -2.07
CA PHE A 65 -6.39 4.07 -2.32
C PHE A 65 -5.23 4.83 -1.67
N LEU A 66 -4.43 5.51 -2.48
CA LEU A 66 -3.33 6.36 -2.06
C LEU A 66 -3.72 7.83 -2.20
N ASP A 67 -3.91 8.49 -1.07
CA ASP A 67 -4.17 9.94 -1.04
C ASP A 67 -2.85 10.71 -0.91
N GLU A 68 -2.77 11.88 -1.50
CA GLU A 68 -1.58 12.74 -1.55
C GLU A 68 -0.31 12.04 -2.07
N ILE A 69 -0.44 11.31 -3.19
CA ILE A 69 0.68 10.58 -3.79
C ILE A 69 1.88 11.47 -4.16
N GLY A 70 1.64 12.76 -4.39
CA GLY A 70 2.68 13.77 -4.64
C GLY A 70 3.56 14.10 -3.43
N ASP A 71 3.30 13.53 -2.26
CA ASP A 71 4.13 13.61 -1.05
C ASP A 71 5.04 12.38 -0.86
N ALA A 72 4.96 11.38 -1.74
CA ALA A 72 5.85 10.22 -1.67
C ALA A 72 7.30 10.62 -1.92
N ASP A 73 8.22 10.15 -1.07
CA ASP A 73 9.65 10.38 -1.26
C ASP A 73 10.21 9.55 -2.44
N PRO A 74 11.39 9.91 -3.00
CA PRO A 74 11.93 9.22 -4.17
C PRO A 74 12.12 7.71 -4.01
N LYS A 75 12.50 7.22 -2.82
CA LYS A 75 12.68 5.78 -2.58
C LYS A 75 11.34 5.05 -2.65
N THR A 76 10.31 5.64 -2.05
CA THR A 76 8.93 5.14 -2.13
C THR A 76 8.42 5.15 -3.58
N GLN A 77 8.67 6.21 -4.35
CA GLN A 77 8.27 6.31 -5.75
C GLN A 77 8.92 5.22 -6.63
N VAL A 78 10.24 5.01 -6.49
CA VAL A 78 10.97 3.95 -7.22
C VAL A 78 10.37 2.57 -6.92
N GLN A 79 10.02 2.33 -5.65
CA GLN A 79 9.44 1.07 -5.24
C GLN A 79 7.99 0.89 -5.73
N LEU A 80 7.20 1.97 -5.74
CA LEU A 80 5.86 1.97 -6.33
C LEU A 80 5.92 1.67 -7.83
N LEU A 81 6.91 2.21 -8.56
CA LEU A 81 7.09 1.91 -9.98
C LEU A 81 7.38 0.42 -10.21
N ARG A 82 8.25 -0.19 -9.39
CA ARG A 82 8.51 -1.64 -9.43
C ARG A 82 7.25 -2.45 -9.15
N PHE A 83 6.46 -2.00 -8.17
CA PHE A 83 5.19 -2.63 -7.85
C PHE A 83 4.18 -2.52 -9.00
N LEU A 84 4.09 -1.36 -9.68
CA LEU A 84 3.18 -1.16 -10.79
C LEU A 84 3.56 -1.99 -12.03
N ASP A 85 4.85 -2.26 -12.23
CA ASP A 85 5.34 -3.06 -13.38
C ASP A 85 4.87 -4.52 -13.33
N ASN A 86 5.03 -5.19 -12.18
CA ASN A 86 4.74 -6.63 -12.07
C ASN A 86 4.11 -7.09 -10.74
N GLY A 87 3.73 -6.16 -9.87
CA GLY A 87 3.23 -6.44 -8.53
C GLY A 87 4.32 -6.72 -7.49
N GLY A 88 5.59 -6.65 -7.88
CA GLY A 88 6.74 -6.99 -7.05
C GLY A 88 7.18 -5.85 -6.13
N PHE A 89 7.46 -6.16 -4.87
CA PHE A 89 7.98 -5.19 -3.91
C PHE A 89 8.87 -5.84 -2.82
N VAL A 90 9.56 -5.02 -2.04
CA VAL A 90 10.45 -5.45 -0.95
C VAL A 90 10.12 -4.63 0.30
N ARG A 91 9.99 -5.31 1.44
CA ARG A 91 9.80 -4.66 2.74
C ARG A 91 11.04 -3.89 3.16
N LEU A 92 10.85 -2.86 3.98
CA LEU A 92 11.99 -2.16 4.57
C LEU A 92 12.80 -3.12 5.45
N GLY A 93 14.13 -3.12 5.29
CA GLY A 93 15.03 -4.02 6.03
C GLY A 93 14.98 -5.49 5.59
N GLU A 94 14.39 -5.79 4.43
CA GLU A 94 14.35 -7.12 3.83
C GLU A 94 15.00 -7.10 2.43
N ASN A 95 15.52 -8.23 1.96
CA ASN A 95 16.05 -8.41 0.60
C ASN A 95 15.23 -9.42 -0.22
N MET A 96 14.08 -9.84 0.29
CA MET A 96 13.19 -10.80 -0.36
C MET A 96 12.11 -10.05 -1.13
N THR A 97 11.99 -10.35 -2.43
CA THR A 97 10.88 -9.87 -3.26
C THR A 97 9.59 -10.59 -2.87
N ARG A 98 8.54 -9.79 -2.67
CA ARG A 98 7.16 -10.20 -2.42
C ARG A 98 6.30 -9.73 -3.58
N TYR A 99 5.13 -10.34 -3.74
CA TYR A 99 4.22 -10.00 -4.82
C TYR A 99 2.82 -9.74 -4.27
N ALA A 100 2.18 -8.68 -4.78
CA ALA A 100 0.75 -8.48 -4.60
C ALA A 100 0.09 -7.97 -5.88
N ARG A 101 -1.21 -8.22 -6.00
CA ARG A 101 -2.03 -7.75 -7.12
C ARG A 101 -3.17 -6.94 -6.54
N VAL A 102 -3.19 -5.64 -6.82
CA VAL A 102 -4.23 -4.74 -6.34
C VAL A 102 -4.61 -3.78 -7.46
N LEU A 103 -5.85 -3.31 -7.46
CA LEU A 103 -6.20 -2.10 -8.18
C LEU A 103 -5.72 -0.89 -7.36
N LEU A 104 -4.70 -0.19 -7.86
CA LEU A 104 -4.21 1.02 -7.22
C LEU A 104 -4.98 2.23 -7.73
N VAL A 105 -5.53 3.03 -6.82
CA VAL A 105 -6.19 4.30 -7.11
C VAL A 105 -5.42 5.39 -6.37
N ALA A 106 -4.90 6.37 -7.09
CA ALA A 106 -4.10 7.45 -6.50
C ALA A 106 -4.79 8.81 -6.68
N ALA A 107 -4.61 9.69 -5.70
CA ALA A 107 -5.06 11.07 -5.74
C ALA A 107 -3.97 11.99 -5.17
N THR A 108 -3.96 13.25 -5.60
CA THR A 108 -3.13 14.30 -4.99
C THR A 108 -3.72 15.67 -5.31
N ASN A 109 -3.50 16.62 -4.41
CA ASN A 109 -3.83 18.03 -4.65
C ASN A 109 -2.74 18.78 -5.44
N LYS A 110 -1.58 18.15 -5.68
CA LYS A 110 -0.44 18.77 -6.37
C LYS A 110 -0.54 18.57 -7.87
N ASN A 111 -0.04 19.54 -8.63
CA ASN A 111 0.24 19.34 -10.04
C ASN A 111 1.49 18.48 -10.19
N LEU A 112 1.33 17.27 -10.70
CA LEU A 112 2.45 16.39 -11.01
C LEU A 112 3.05 16.81 -12.36
N PRO A 113 4.40 16.90 -12.47
CA PRO A 113 5.08 17.25 -13.71
C PRO A 113 4.99 16.14 -14.77
#